data_AF-T1BWK8-F1
#
_entry.id   AF-T1BWK8-F1
#
_cell.length_a   1.000
_cell.length_b   1.000
_cell.length_c   1.000
_cell.angle_alpha   90.00
_cell.angle_beta   90.00
_cell.angle_gamma   90.00
#
_symmetry.space_group_name_H-M   'P 1'
#
loop_
_entity.id
_entity.type
_entity.pdbx_description
1 polymer ?
#
loop_
_entity_poly.entity_id
_entity_poly.type
_entity_poly.pdbx_seq_one_letter_code
_entity_poly.pdbx_strand_id
1 'polypeptide(L)'
;MVGLALNSEGQEQTTTRQCRNFARDLHRHTHLPVALIDERYTSLEADQQLQTAGVARAQRRSMEHALAATLLLEDYFGLSMEQQSALCSSERTDFFITLAVEVTDV
;
A
#
# COMPACT_ATOMS: atom_id res chain seq x y z
N MET A 1 1.20 -6.64 8.99
CA MET A 1 -0.24 -6.31 8.91
C MET A 1 -0.84 -6.92 7.64
N VAL A 2 -2.15 -6.85 7.47
CA VAL A 2 -2.88 -7.23 6.26
C VAL A 2 -3.96 -6.18 5.97
N GLY A 3 -4.07 -5.75 4.71
CA GLY A 3 -5.13 -4.86 4.25
C GLY A 3 -6.51 -5.53 4.32
N LEU A 4 -7.51 -4.78 4.79
CA LEU A 4 -8.89 -5.20 4.93
C LEU A 4 -9.70 -4.51 3.85
N ALA A 5 -9.98 -5.25 2.78
CA ALA A 5 -10.80 -4.80 1.68
C ALA A 5 -12.26 -4.61 2.15
N LEU A 6 -12.64 -3.39 2.49
CA LEU A 6 -14.01 -2.97 2.80
C LEU A 6 -14.62 -2.23 1.60
N ASN A 7 -15.95 -2.20 1.53
CA ASN A 7 -16.63 -1.39 0.53
C ASN A 7 -16.51 0.11 0.86
N SER A 8 -16.96 0.99 -0.04
CA SER A 8 -16.92 2.45 0.18
C SER A 8 -17.64 2.91 1.46
N GLU A 9 -18.63 2.16 1.94
CA GLU A 9 -19.37 2.42 3.18
C GLU A 9 -18.73 1.78 4.43
N GLY A 10 -17.59 1.09 4.30
CA GLY A 10 -16.92 0.39 5.40
C GLY A 10 -17.51 -0.98 5.75
N GLN A 11 -18.37 -1.52 4.90
CA GLN A 11 -19.01 -2.82 5.12
C GLN A 11 -18.16 -3.97 4.57
N GLU A 12 -18.26 -5.12 5.23
CA GLU A 12 -17.58 -6.34 4.81
C GLU A 12 -18.20 -6.94 3.54
N GLN A 13 -17.35 -7.53 2.72
CA GLN A 13 -17.69 -8.32 1.54
C GLN A 13 -17.06 -9.71 1.63
N THR A 14 -17.29 -10.54 0.61
CA THR A 14 -16.65 -11.86 0.51
C THR A 14 -15.12 -11.77 0.56
N THR A 15 -14.53 -10.76 -0.10
CA THR A 15 -13.08 -10.51 -0.09
C THR A 15 -12.57 -10.14 1.30
N THR A 16 -13.35 -9.41 2.11
CA THR A 16 -13.00 -9.10 3.49
C THR A 16 -12.77 -10.37 4.32
N ARG A 17 -13.61 -11.39 4.13
CA ARG A 17 -13.44 -12.68 4.79
C ARG A 17 -12.15 -13.39 4.36
N GLN A 18 -11.77 -13.27 3.09
CA GLN A 18 -10.51 -13.82 2.58
C GLN A 18 -9.31 -13.12 3.23
N CYS A 19 -9.32 -11.78 3.34
CA CYS A 19 -8.28 -11.03 4.05
C CYS A 19 -8.14 -11.48 5.52
N ARG A 20 -9.27 -11.65 6.23
CA ARG A 20 -9.27 -12.14 7.62
C ARG A 20 -8.72 -13.55 7.75
N ASN A 21 -9.09 -14.46 6.84
CA ASN A 21 -8.55 -15.82 6.82
C ASN A 21 -7.04 -15.81 6.57
N PHE A 22 -6.59 -15.01 5.59
CA PHE A 22 -5.16 -14.85 5.30
C PHE A 22 -4.39 -14.30 6.51
N ALA A 23 -4.90 -13.28 7.19
CA ALA A 23 -4.27 -12.75 8.39
C ALA A 23 -4.14 -13.80 9.51
N ARG A 24 -5.18 -14.61 9.71
CA ARG A 24 -5.15 -15.73 10.67
C ARG A 24 -4.13 -16.79 10.25
N ASP A 25 -4.08 -17.11 8.98
CA ASP A 25 -3.14 -18.10 8.45
C ASP A 25 -1.70 -17.59 8.60
N LEU A 26 -1.45 -16.32 8.30
CA LEU A 26 -0.16 -15.67 8.48
C LEU A 26 0.27 -15.68 9.95
N HIS A 27 -0.65 -15.38 10.88
CA HIS A 27 -0.38 -15.48 12.31
C HIS A 27 -0.02 -16.92 12.71
N ARG A 28 -0.73 -17.94 12.23
CA ARG A 28 -0.42 -19.35 12.53
C ARG A 28 0.96 -19.77 12.04
N HIS A 29 1.38 -19.31 10.87
CA HIS A 29 2.69 -19.71 10.31
C HIS A 29 3.85 -18.94 10.94
N THR A 30 3.67 -17.65 11.24
CA THR A 30 4.75 -16.76 11.69
C THR A 30 4.80 -16.58 13.21
N HIS A 31 3.70 -16.84 13.91
CA HIS A 31 3.51 -16.56 15.34
C HIS A 31 3.63 -15.08 15.73
N LEU A 32 3.64 -14.17 14.75
CA LEU A 32 3.70 -12.73 14.97
C LEU A 32 2.30 -12.10 15.01
N PRO A 33 2.09 -11.02 15.76
CA PRO A 33 0.83 -10.29 15.73
C PRO A 33 0.55 -9.73 14.33
N VAL A 34 -0.66 -9.95 13.83
CA VAL A 34 -1.09 -9.45 12.52
C VAL A 34 -2.23 -8.46 12.71
N ALA A 35 -1.96 -7.17 12.46
CA ALA A 35 -2.97 -6.13 12.43
C ALA A 35 -3.76 -6.15 11.10
N LEU A 36 -5.07 -5.88 11.17
CA LEU A 36 -5.94 -5.68 10.02
C LEU A 36 -6.20 -4.18 9.85
N ILE A 37 -5.87 -3.63 8.68
CA ILE A 37 -5.92 -2.19 8.41
C ILE A 37 -6.89 -1.91 7.28
N ASP A 38 -7.71 -0.87 7.42
CA ASP A 38 -8.69 -0.46 6.42
C ASP A 38 -7.98 0.06 5.15
N GLU A 39 -8.27 -0.56 4.00
CA GLU A 39 -7.57 -0.26 2.74
C GLU A 39 -8.34 0.74 1.84
N ARG A 40 -9.57 1.13 2.20
CA ARG A 40 -10.57 1.79 1.31
C ARG A 40 -10.06 2.96 0.47
N TYR A 41 -9.12 3.74 0.98
CA TYR A 41 -8.68 4.99 0.36
C TYR A 41 -7.32 4.87 -0.33
N THR A 42 -6.56 3.80 -0.04
CA THR A 42 -5.18 3.67 -0.52
C THR A 42 -5.10 3.43 -2.02
N SER A 43 -6.02 2.65 -2.61
CA SER A 43 -6.05 2.43 -4.07
C SER A 43 -6.45 3.69 -4.84
N LEU A 44 -7.42 4.45 -4.30
CA LEU A 44 -7.86 5.71 -4.91
C LEU A 44 -6.75 6.76 -4.86
N GLU A 45 -6.08 6.88 -3.72
CA GLU A 45 -4.95 7.78 -3.55
C GLU A 45 -3.78 7.40 -4.47
N ALA A 46 -3.46 6.09 -4.57
CA ALA A 46 -2.44 5.59 -5.47
C ALA A 46 -2.74 5.91 -6.94
N ASP A 47 -3.97 5.68 -7.42
CA ASP A 47 -4.36 6.01 -8.79
C ASP A 47 -4.29 7.53 -9.06
N GLN A 48 -4.69 8.36 -8.10
CA GLN A 48 -4.57 9.82 -8.21
C GLN A 48 -3.11 10.29 -8.27
N GLN A 49 -2.23 9.71 -7.47
CA GLN A 49 -0.79 10.02 -7.49
C GLN A 49 -0.16 9.60 -8.83
N LEU A 50 -0.44 8.38 -9.32
CA LEU A 50 0.06 7.90 -10.61
C LEU A 50 -0.48 8.72 -11.80
N GLN A 51 -1.73 9.19 -11.71
CA GLN A 51 -2.31 10.12 -12.68
C GLN A 51 -1.57 11.46 -12.70
N THR A 52 -1.33 12.04 -11.52
CA THR A 52 -0.64 13.33 -11.38
C THR A 52 0.82 13.24 -11.85
N ALA A 53 1.46 12.10 -11.64
CA ALA A 53 2.82 11.80 -12.12
C ALA A 53 2.89 11.51 -13.64
N GLY A 54 1.76 11.49 -14.36
CA GLY A 54 1.74 11.29 -15.81
C GLY A 54 1.97 9.85 -16.27
N VAL A 55 1.84 8.86 -15.37
CA VAL A 55 2.04 7.44 -15.70
C VAL A 55 0.97 6.98 -16.69
N ALA A 56 1.38 6.25 -17.74
CA ALA A 56 0.48 5.73 -18.75
C ALA A 56 -0.48 4.69 -18.14
N ARG A 57 -1.78 4.71 -18.51
CA ARG A 57 -2.80 3.80 -17.96
C ARG A 57 -2.41 2.32 -17.99
N ALA A 58 -1.68 1.89 -19.02
CA ALA A 58 -1.23 0.51 -19.16
C ALA A 58 -0.28 0.05 -18.04
N GLN A 59 0.51 0.96 -17.48
CA GLN A 59 1.48 0.69 -16.40
C GLN A 59 0.90 0.90 -14.99
N ARG A 60 -0.27 1.56 -14.88
CA ARG A 60 -0.81 1.96 -13.57
C ARG A 60 -1.17 0.78 -12.69
N ARG A 61 -1.79 -0.27 -13.22
CA ARG A 61 -2.31 -1.37 -12.37
C ARG A 61 -1.24 -2.03 -11.50
N SER A 62 -0.05 -2.28 -12.06
CA SER A 62 1.05 -2.88 -11.29
C SER A 62 1.61 -1.91 -10.25
N MET A 63 1.78 -0.65 -10.64
CA MET A 63 2.29 0.41 -9.75
C MET A 63 1.28 0.81 -8.67
N GLU A 64 -0.02 0.71 -8.95
CA GLU A 64 -1.11 1.05 -8.03
C GLU A 64 -1.09 0.13 -6.82
N HIS A 65 -0.89 -1.18 -7.02
CA HIS A 65 -0.79 -2.14 -5.92
C HIS A 65 0.45 -1.89 -5.04
N ALA A 66 1.60 -1.62 -5.65
CA ALA A 66 2.82 -1.33 -4.93
C ALA A 66 2.72 -0.02 -4.12
N LEU A 67 2.13 1.01 -4.73
CA LEU A 67 1.92 2.31 -4.09
C LEU A 67 0.88 2.23 -2.97
N ALA A 68 -0.26 1.57 -3.19
CA ALA A 68 -1.27 1.36 -2.16
C ALA A 68 -0.71 0.61 -0.94
N ALA A 69 0.11 -0.43 -1.15
CA ALA A 69 0.78 -1.15 -0.07
C ALA A 69 1.76 -0.26 0.71
N THR A 70 2.45 0.65 0.03
CA THR A 70 3.38 1.62 0.65
C THR A 70 2.60 2.61 1.52
N LEU A 71 1.54 3.21 0.99
CA LEU A 71 0.68 4.14 1.72
C LEU A 71 0.06 3.49 2.97
N LEU A 72 -0.38 2.23 2.86
CA LEU A 72 -0.89 1.46 3.99
C LEU A 72 0.18 1.28 5.08
N LEU A 73 1.44 1.04 4.70
CA LEU A 73 2.57 0.89 5.64
C LEU A 73 2.90 2.20 6.34
N GLU A 74 2.92 3.30 5.59
CA GLU A 74 3.15 4.64 6.13
C GLU A 74 2.08 5.02 7.15
N ASP A 75 0.80 4.81 6.82
CA ASP A 75 -0.32 5.02 7.73
C ASP A 75 -0.20 4.16 9.00
N TYR A 76 0.08 2.85 8.84
CA TYR A 76 0.21 1.93 9.96
C TYR A 76 1.33 2.30 10.94
N PHE A 77 2.48 2.74 10.42
CA PHE A 77 3.61 3.13 11.25
C PHE A 77 3.52 4.58 11.75
N GLY A 78 2.51 5.34 11.32
CA GLY A 78 2.39 6.76 11.63
C GLY A 78 3.57 7.56 11.09
N LEU A 79 4.15 7.14 9.96
CA LEU A 79 5.26 7.82 9.29
C LEU A 79 4.71 9.09 8.63
N SER A 80 4.40 10.11 9.44
CA SER A 80 4.07 11.43 8.94
C SER A 80 5.30 12.03 8.24
N MET A 81 5.07 12.80 7.17
CA MET A 81 6.14 13.46 6.38
C MET A 81 7.15 14.27 7.22
N GLU A 82 6.84 14.61 8.46
CA GLU A 82 7.75 15.24 9.41
C GLU A 82 9.01 14.38 9.69
N GLN A 83 8.87 13.05 9.69
CA GLN A 83 9.98 12.11 9.91
C GLN A 83 10.80 11.82 8.64
N GLN A 84 10.29 12.17 7.46
CA GLN A 84 11.07 12.11 6.22
C GLN A 84 12.24 13.11 6.24
N SER A 85 12.16 14.20 7.00
CA SER A 85 13.29 15.15 7.13
C SER A 85 14.51 14.53 7.84
N ALA A 86 14.31 13.54 8.71
CA ALA A 86 15.37 12.86 9.45
C ALA A 86 15.99 11.68 8.66
N LEU A 87 15.25 11.06 7.74
CA LEU A 87 15.75 10.00 6.85
C LEU A 87 16.19 10.52 5.47
N CYS A 88 15.69 11.67 5.04
CA CYS A 88 15.91 12.25 3.72
C CYS A 88 16.85 13.45 3.80
N SER A 89 18.10 13.21 4.19
CA SER A 89 19.20 14.04 3.70
C SER A 89 19.57 13.53 2.30
N SER A 90 19.05 14.25 1.30
CA SER A 90 19.43 14.32 -0.12
C SER A 90 19.31 13.05 -1.00
N GLU A 91 18.57 13.20 -2.11
CA GLU A 91 18.60 12.41 -3.36
C GLU A 91 17.59 11.25 -3.58
N ARG A 92 16.42 11.20 -2.93
CA ARG A 92 15.50 10.05 -3.10
C ARG A 92 14.07 10.31 -3.55
N THR A 93 13.69 11.52 -3.95
CA THR A 93 12.36 11.69 -4.55
C THR A 93 12.28 11.01 -5.94
N ASP A 94 13.40 10.94 -6.67
CA ASP A 94 13.50 10.21 -7.94
C ASP A 94 13.65 8.69 -7.75
N PHE A 95 14.09 8.22 -6.57
CA PHE A 95 14.37 6.81 -6.31
C PHE A 95 13.09 5.97 -6.12
N PHE A 96 12.05 6.53 -5.49
CA PHE A 96 10.83 5.77 -5.20
C PHE A 96 9.96 5.53 -6.43
N ILE A 97 9.94 6.46 -7.38
CA ILE A 97 9.32 6.24 -8.69
C ILE A 97 10.15 5.24 -9.50
N THR A 98 11.48 5.32 -9.43
CA THR A 98 12.38 4.38 -10.13
C THR A 98 12.24 2.94 -9.61
N LEU A 99 12.14 2.73 -8.29
CA LEU A 99 11.98 1.39 -7.71
C LEU A 99 10.62 0.77 -8.05
N ALA A 100 9.55 1.56 -8.12
CA ALA A 100 8.24 1.06 -8.56
C ALA A 100 8.21 0.65 -10.05
N VAL A 101 9.07 1.24 -10.87
CA VAL A 101 9.26 0.87 -12.28
C VAL A 101 10.15 -0.37 -12.43
N GLU A 102 11.23 -0.50 -11.66
CA GLU A 102 12.13 -1.68 -11.72
C GLU A 102 11.46 -2.99 -11.25
N VAL A 103 10.52 -2.94 -10.31
CA VAL A 103 9.81 -4.15 -9.82
C VAL A 103 8.85 -4.74 -10.88
N THR A 104 8.61 -4.03 -11.99
CA THR A 104 7.73 -4.50 -13.08
C THR A 104 8.45 -5.14 -14.27
N ASP A 105 9.77 -5.32 -14.20
CA ASP A 105 10.59 -5.94 -15.27
C ASP A 105 11.26 -7.26 -14.85
N VAL A 106 10.51 -8.13 -14.14
CA VAL A 106 10.89 -9.54 -13.85
C VAL A 106 9.71 -10.47 -14.10
#